data_AF-A0A6P7GYP8-F1
#
_entry.id   AF-A0A6P7GYP8-F1
#
_cell.length_a   1.000
_cell.length_b   1.000
_cell.length_c   1.000
_cell.angle_alpha   90.00
_cell.angle_beta   90.00
_cell.angle_gamma   90.00
#
_symmetry.space_group_name_H-M   'P 1'
#
loop_
_entity.id
_entity.type
_entity.pdbx_description
1 polymer ?
#
loop_
_entity_poly.entity_id
_entity_poly.type
_entity_poly.pdbx_seq_one_letter_code
_entity_poly.pdbx_strand_id
1 'polypeptide(L)'
;MYYKPIELVSSKITPHFCRPEIRKVKRVLFEPVDHIATQRFVEEELEKVRVTKSEKWNFDFQHERSLSPSGDYQWKPATPVKKQPLSLKHAIIEFEGQDLYPVPGDIIRPIPIMLSSTPRKEVTSPRKTHPRTQPQRLITGE
;
A
#
# COMPACT_ATOMS: atom_id res chain seq x y z
N MET A 1 -5.18 -71.23 27.20
CA MET A 1 -4.97 -69.81 26.87
C MET A 1 -6.07 -69.40 25.88
N TYR A 2 -7.20 -68.93 26.38
CA TYR A 2 -8.31 -68.46 25.53
C TYR A 2 -8.33 -66.93 25.60
N TYR A 3 -8.10 -66.28 24.47
CA TYR A 3 -8.27 -64.83 24.35
C TYR A 3 -9.75 -64.52 24.17
N LYS A 4 -10.30 -63.61 24.97
CA LYS A 4 -11.61 -63.00 24.72
C LYS A 4 -11.43 -61.83 23.73
N PRO A 5 -12.21 -61.75 22.65
CA PRO A 5 -12.17 -60.59 21.76
C PRO A 5 -12.68 -59.35 22.50
N ILE A 6 -12.05 -58.21 22.23
CA ILE A 6 -12.49 -56.91 22.72
C ILE A 6 -13.68 -56.48 21.84
N GLU A 7 -14.87 -56.44 22.43
CA GLU A 7 -16.06 -55.82 21.82
C GLU A 7 -15.78 -54.33 21.63
N LEU A 8 -15.41 -53.93 20.40
CA LEU A 8 -15.39 -52.52 20.03
C LEU A 8 -16.83 -52.01 20.06
N VAL A 9 -17.20 -51.41 21.19
CA VAL A 9 -18.38 -50.56 21.29
C VAL A 9 -18.19 -49.44 20.27
N SER A 10 -18.87 -49.59 19.12
CA SER A 10 -19.00 -48.56 18.10
C SER A 10 -19.73 -47.38 18.72
N SER A 11 -19.01 -46.52 19.44
CA SER A 11 -19.47 -45.21 19.83
C SER A 11 -19.82 -44.48 18.54
N LYS A 12 -21.11 -44.28 18.32
CA LYS A 12 -21.61 -43.35 17.31
C LYS A 12 -21.07 -41.98 17.71
N ILE A 13 -19.92 -41.60 17.15
CA ILE A 13 -19.41 -40.24 17.20
C ILE A 13 -20.41 -39.44 16.38
N THR A 14 -21.42 -38.87 17.04
CA THR A 14 -22.18 -37.78 16.46
C THR A 14 -21.17 -36.67 16.19
N PRO A 15 -20.93 -36.28 14.93
CA PRO A 15 -20.12 -35.12 14.67
C PRO A 15 -21.00 -33.92 15.02
N HIS A 16 -21.03 -33.55 16.29
CA HIS A 16 -21.33 -32.17 16.67
C HIS A 16 -20.17 -31.31 16.17
N PHE A 17 -20.06 -31.14 14.86
CA PHE A 17 -19.51 -29.95 14.25
C PHE A 17 -20.46 -28.80 14.64
N CYS A 18 -20.44 -28.42 15.91
CA CYS A 18 -20.80 -27.10 16.32
C CYS A 18 -19.73 -26.20 15.71
N ARG A 19 -19.87 -25.86 14.43
CA ARG A 19 -19.18 -24.69 13.89
C ARG A 19 -19.64 -23.54 14.77
N PRO A 20 -18.74 -22.91 15.57
CA PRO A 20 -19.14 -21.73 16.30
C PRO A 20 -19.64 -20.74 15.25
N GLU A 21 -20.84 -20.22 15.46
CA GLU A 21 -21.39 -19.12 14.68
C GLU A 21 -20.29 -18.07 14.57
N ILE A 22 -19.84 -17.76 13.35
CA ILE A 22 -18.70 -16.85 13.12
C ILE A 22 -19.18 -15.44 13.49
N ARG A 23 -19.09 -15.11 14.77
CA ARG A 23 -19.44 -13.81 15.31
C ARG A 23 -18.28 -12.86 15.03
N LYS A 24 -18.55 -11.80 14.26
CA LYS A 24 -17.58 -10.74 14.01
C LYS A 24 -17.24 -10.08 15.34
N VAL A 25 -15.98 -10.15 15.75
CA VAL A 25 -15.48 -9.50 16.97
C VAL A 25 -15.21 -8.03 16.66
N LYS A 26 -15.93 -7.12 17.31
CA LYS A 26 -15.63 -5.69 17.28
C LYS A 26 -14.52 -5.41 18.31
N ARG A 27 -13.32 -5.12 17.83
CA ARG A 27 -12.15 -4.79 18.67
C ARG A 27 -11.47 -3.53 18.18
N VAL A 28 -11.05 -2.69 19.11
CA VAL A 28 -10.10 -1.60 18.86
C VAL A 28 -8.70 -2.22 18.88
N LEU A 29 -7.95 -2.08 17.79
CA LEU A 29 -6.67 -2.79 17.62
C LEU A 29 -5.48 -2.03 18.21
N PHE A 30 -5.52 -0.69 18.23
CA PHE A 30 -4.34 0.17 18.46
C PHE A 30 -4.66 1.39 19.33
N GLU A 31 -5.44 1.21 20.39
CA GLU A 31 -5.88 2.29 21.30
C GLU A 31 -6.83 3.34 20.67
N PRO A 32 -7.49 4.18 21.49
CA PRO A 32 -8.31 5.29 21.01
C PRO A 32 -7.48 6.33 20.24
N VAL A 33 -8.06 6.85 19.16
CA VAL A 33 -7.42 7.82 18.27
C VAL A 33 -7.80 9.25 18.67
N ASP A 34 -6.83 10.17 18.63
CA ASP A 34 -7.12 11.61 18.69
C ASP A 34 -7.72 12.07 17.35
N HIS A 35 -9.02 12.31 17.35
CA HIS A 35 -9.77 12.71 16.16
C HIS A 35 -9.33 14.06 15.60
N ILE A 36 -8.97 15.02 16.47
CA ILE A 36 -8.60 16.37 16.03
C ILE A 36 -7.23 16.35 15.37
N ALA A 37 -6.26 15.66 15.97
CA ALA A 37 -4.94 15.51 15.40
C ALA A 37 -4.99 14.73 14.07
N THR A 38 -5.79 13.67 14.00
CA THR A 38 -5.93 12.86 12.78
C THR A 38 -6.56 13.66 11.65
N GLN A 39 -7.61 14.44 11.93
CA GLN A 39 -8.25 15.28 10.92
C GLN A 39 -7.25 16.30 10.34
N ARG A 40 -6.51 17.00 11.20
CA ARG A 40 -5.48 17.96 10.76
C ARG A 40 -4.43 17.30 9.89
N PHE A 41 -3.94 16.13 10.31
CA PHE A 41 -2.97 15.36 9.53
C PHE A 41 -3.49 15.02 8.13
N VAL A 42 -4.73 14.52 8.05
CA VAL A 42 -5.35 14.18 6.76
C VAL A 42 -5.51 15.41 5.88
N GLU A 43 -5.98 16.53 6.43
CA GLU A 43 -6.15 17.79 5.69
C GLU A 43 -4.81 18.31 5.15
N GLU A 44 -3.75 18.30 5.96
CA GLU A 44 -2.40 18.70 5.53
C GLU A 44 -1.87 17.81 4.40
N GLU A 45 -2.02 16.50 4.51
CA GLU A 45 -1.55 15.57 3.47
C GLU A 45 -2.33 15.74 2.15
N LEU A 46 -3.64 15.94 2.22
CA LEU A 46 -4.45 16.22 1.03
C LEU A 46 -4.06 17.55 0.38
N GLU A 47 -3.79 18.58 1.18
CA GLU A 47 -3.36 19.89 0.68
C GLU A 47 -1.99 19.80 -0.01
N LYS A 48 -1.03 19.07 0.57
CA LYS A 48 0.27 18.80 -0.06
C LYS A 48 0.12 18.12 -1.41
N VAL A 49 -0.74 17.10 -1.49
CA VAL A 49 -1.02 16.40 -2.75
C VAL A 49 -1.64 17.38 -3.75
N ARG A 50 -2.61 18.19 -3.33
CA ARG A 50 -3.27 19.18 -4.18
C ARG A 50 -2.24 20.14 -4.79
N VAL A 51 -1.42 20.79 -3.98
CA VAL A 51 -0.39 21.74 -4.45
C VAL A 51 0.60 21.06 -5.40
N THR A 52 1.15 19.90 -5.00
CA THR A 52 2.14 19.17 -5.81
C THR A 52 1.58 18.77 -7.18
N LYS A 53 0.31 18.35 -7.23
CA LYS A 53 -0.35 18.01 -8.49
C LYS A 53 -0.64 19.26 -9.31
N SER A 54 -1.11 20.33 -8.67
CA SER A 54 -1.43 21.58 -9.38
C SER A 54 -0.19 22.17 -10.05
N GLU A 55 0.96 22.16 -9.37
CA GLU A 55 2.24 22.58 -9.94
C GLU A 55 2.69 21.66 -11.08
N LYS A 56 2.67 20.34 -10.86
CA LYS A 56 3.09 19.36 -11.86
C LYS A 56 2.31 19.48 -13.17
N TRP A 57 1.02 19.76 -13.08
CA TRP A 57 0.12 19.79 -14.23
C TRP A 57 -0.19 21.22 -14.71
N ASN A 58 0.33 22.26 -14.06
CA ASN A 58 -0.02 23.65 -14.30
C ASN A 58 -1.54 23.91 -14.33
N PHE A 59 -2.27 23.23 -13.44
CA PHE A 59 -3.73 23.25 -13.41
C PHE A 59 -4.26 23.32 -11.98
N ASP A 60 -5.14 24.26 -11.72
CA ASP A 60 -5.85 24.42 -10.47
C ASP A 60 -7.10 23.53 -10.47
N PHE A 61 -7.03 22.42 -9.75
CA PHE A 61 -8.13 21.46 -9.65
C PHE A 61 -9.32 21.99 -8.84
N GLN A 62 -9.15 23.02 -8.01
CA GLN A 62 -10.23 23.56 -7.18
C GLN A 62 -11.12 24.53 -7.94
N HIS A 63 -10.51 25.38 -8.77
CA HIS A 63 -11.22 26.37 -9.59
C HIS A 63 -11.35 25.94 -11.06
N GLU A 64 -10.93 24.71 -11.37
CA GLU A 64 -10.97 24.10 -12.70
C GLU A 64 -10.36 24.98 -13.80
N ARG A 65 -9.19 25.59 -13.52
CA ARG A 65 -8.54 26.54 -14.43
C ARG A 65 -7.04 26.28 -14.56
N SER A 66 -6.48 26.56 -15.73
CA SER A 66 -5.03 26.56 -15.91
C SER A 66 -4.39 27.68 -15.08
N LEU A 67 -3.27 27.41 -14.41
CA LEU A 67 -2.58 28.40 -13.57
C LEU A 67 -1.82 29.44 -14.40
N SER A 68 -1.16 29.00 -15.47
CA SER A 68 -0.41 29.86 -16.38
C SER A 68 -0.67 29.49 -17.85
N PRO A 69 -0.88 30.47 -18.74
CA PRO A 69 -1.04 30.23 -20.17
C PRO A 69 0.27 29.79 -20.85
N SER A 70 1.41 29.93 -20.18
CA SER A 70 2.75 29.63 -20.72
C SER A 70 3.40 28.41 -20.06
N GLY A 71 2.63 27.59 -19.36
CA GLY A 71 3.12 26.35 -18.76
C GLY A 71 3.46 25.26 -19.78
N ASP A 72 4.08 24.18 -19.30
CA ASP A 72 4.40 22.99 -20.11
C ASP A 72 3.16 22.34 -20.72
N TYR A 73 2.00 22.51 -20.10
CA TYR A 73 0.72 21.98 -20.55
C TYR A 73 -0.24 23.11 -20.91
N GLN A 74 -0.77 23.05 -22.14
CA GLN A 74 -1.84 23.92 -22.61
C GLN A 74 -3.18 23.20 -22.53
N TRP A 75 -3.92 23.47 -21.45
CA TRP A 75 -5.25 22.91 -21.24
C TRP A 75 -6.28 23.58 -22.15
N LYS A 76 -7.10 22.78 -22.83
CA LYS A 76 -8.22 23.24 -23.65
C LYS A 76 -9.49 22.48 -23.23
N PRO A 77 -10.63 23.16 -23.13
CA PRO A 77 -11.89 22.48 -22.82
C PRO A 77 -12.18 21.46 -23.93
N ALA A 78 -12.41 20.21 -23.54
CA ALA A 78 -12.86 19.19 -24.47
C ALA A 78 -14.31 19.50 -24.82
N THR A 79 -14.57 19.98 -26.04
CA THR A 79 -15.93 19.92 -26.57
C THR A 79 -16.34 18.46 -26.62
N PRO A 80 -17.53 18.10 -26.09
CA PRO A 80 -18.01 16.73 -26.17
C PRO A 80 -18.32 16.42 -27.63
N VAL A 81 -17.31 16.01 -28.39
CA VAL A 81 -17.52 15.33 -29.65
C VAL A 81 -18.22 14.04 -29.25
N LYS A 82 -19.45 13.83 -29.74
CA LYS A 82 -20.24 12.61 -29.56
C LYS A 82 -19.54 11.42 -30.23
N LYS A 83 -18.34 11.06 -29.78
CA LYS A 83 -17.72 9.78 -30.10
C LYS A 83 -18.35 8.81 -29.12
N GLN A 84 -19.10 7.86 -29.66
CA GLN A 84 -19.71 6.80 -28.88
C GLN A 84 -18.65 6.23 -27.93
N PRO A 85 -18.97 6.02 -26.65
CA PRO A 85 -18.02 5.41 -25.75
C PRO A 85 -17.61 4.08 -26.37
N LEU A 86 -16.32 3.91 -26.65
CA LEU A 86 -15.78 2.58 -26.85
C LEU A 86 -16.15 1.83 -25.57
N SER A 87 -17.03 0.86 -25.71
CA SER A 87 -17.35 -0.07 -24.63
C SER A 87 -16.02 -0.71 -24.25
N LEU A 88 -15.38 -0.15 -23.22
CA LEU A 88 -14.50 -0.89 -22.34
C LEU A 88 -15.42 -1.91 -21.71
N LYS A 89 -15.72 -2.99 -22.45
CA LYS A 89 -16.04 -4.26 -21.84
C LYS A 89 -14.93 -4.41 -20.82
N HIS A 90 -15.30 -4.37 -19.55
CA HIS A 90 -14.38 -4.66 -18.47
C HIS A 90 -13.54 -5.84 -18.94
N ALA A 91 -12.27 -5.59 -19.24
CA ALA A 91 -11.31 -6.66 -19.21
C ALA A 91 -11.28 -7.03 -17.74
N ILE A 92 -12.23 -7.87 -17.35
CA ILE A 92 -12.00 -8.86 -16.32
C ILE A 92 -10.81 -9.62 -16.91
N ILE A 93 -9.61 -9.12 -16.61
CA ILE A 93 -8.46 -9.99 -16.53
C ILE A 93 -8.91 -10.94 -15.44
N GLU A 94 -9.40 -12.12 -15.84
CA GLU A 94 -9.56 -13.23 -14.93
C GLU A 94 -8.19 -13.40 -14.30
N PHE A 95 -8.02 -12.80 -13.12
CA PHE A 95 -6.86 -13.00 -12.31
C PHE A 95 -7.05 -14.42 -11.79
N GLU A 96 -6.54 -15.40 -12.54
CA GLU A 96 -6.52 -16.79 -12.11
C GLU A 96 -5.94 -16.80 -10.71
N GLY A 97 -6.77 -17.13 -9.72
CA GLY A 97 -6.44 -17.06 -8.29
C GLY A 97 -5.33 -18.02 -7.84
N GLN A 98 -4.62 -18.65 -8.78
CA GLN A 98 -3.50 -19.55 -8.54
C GLN A 98 -2.19 -18.82 -8.24
N ASP A 99 -2.04 -17.54 -8.62
CA ASP A 99 -0.80 -16.78 -8.38
C ASP A 99 -0.76 -16.03 -7.04
N LEU A 100 -1.86 -16.01 -6.27
CA LEU A 100 -1.94 -15.27 -4.99
C LEU A 100 -1.48 -16.06 -3.76
N TYR A 101 -1.28 -17.37 -3.90
CA TYR A 101 -0.83 -18.21 -2.79
C TYR A 101 0.43 -18.97 -3.20
N PRO A 102 1.55 -18.82 -2.46
CA PRO A 102 2.71 -19.68 -2.69
C PRO A 102 2.28 -21.15 -2.50
N VAL A 103 2.74 -22.00 -3.41
CA VAL A 103 2.59 -23.46 -3.29
C VAL A 103 3.17 -23.86 -1.91
N PRO A 104 2.59 -24.81 -1.16
CA PRO A 104 3.01 -25.14 0.22
C PRO A 104 4.50 -25.43 0.45
N GLY A 105 5.32 -25.56 -0.61
CA GLY A 105 6.78 -25.71 -0.55
C GLY A 105 7.58 -24.39 -0.57
N ASP A 106 7.00 -23.26 -0.99
CA ASP A 106 7.71 -21.98 -1.19
C ASP A 106 7.61 -21.03 0.01
N ILE A 107 7.03 -21.50 1.12
CA ILE A 107 6.94 -20.72 2.35
C ILE A 107 8.35 -20.58 2.94
N ILE A 108 9.00 -19.45 2.67
CA ILE A 108 10.25 -19.05 3.31
C ILE A 108 9.98 -18.90 4.81
N ARG A 109 10.39 -19.90 5.60
CA ARG A 109 10.35 -19.82 7.05
C ARG A 109 11.45 -18.85 7.50
N PRO A 110 11.17 -17.90 8.40
CA PRO A 110 12.22 -17.02 8.91
C PRO A 110 13.28 -17.87 9.59
N ILE A 111 14.53 -17.73 9.12
CA ILE A 111 15.68 -18.35 9.76
C ILE A 111 15.91 -17.58 11.08
N PRO A 112 15.90 -18.26 12.24
CA PRO A 112 16.20 -17.60 13.50
C PRO A 112 17.61 -17.03 13.44
N ILE A 113 17.72 -15.70 13.55
CA ILE A 113 19.00 -15.02 13.69
C ILE A 113 19.55 -15.41 15.06
N MET A 114 20.56 -16.28 15.09
CA MET A 114 21.36 -16.48 16.29
C MET A 114 22.12 -15.17 16.53
N LEU A 115 21.73 -14.46 17.59
CA LEU A 115 22.47 -13.32 18.13
C LEU A 115 23.83 -13.80 18.65
N SER A 116 24.76 -14.05 17.74
CA SER A 116 26.17 -14.16 18.10
C SER A 116 26.67 -12.74 18.32
N SER A 117 26.90 -12.43 19.59
CA SER A 117 27.54 -11.22 20.07
C SER A 117 28.97 -11.13 19.53
N THR A 118 29.13 -10.61 18.33
CA THR A 118 30.44 -10.22 17.79
C THR A 118 30.37 -8.76 17.32
N PRO A 119 31.28 -7.88 17.78
CA PRO A 119 31.26 -6.47 17.42
C PRO A 119 31.79 -6.34 15.99
N ARG A 120 30.88 -6.25 15.01
CA ARG A 120 31.25 -6.11 13.61
C ARG A 120 31.36 -4.62 13.26
N LYS A 121 32.63 -4.23 13.14
CA LYS A 121 33.20 -2.97 12.64
C LYS A 121 32.34 -2.29 11.56
N GLU A 122 32.22 -0.96 11.69
CA GLU A 122 31.73 -0.05 10.67
C GLU A 122 32.33 -0.39 9.31
N VAL A 123 31.48 -0.74 8.34
CA VAL A 123 31.84 -0.78 6.93
C VAL A 123 31.18 0.41 6.27
N THR A 124 32.01 1.40 6.03
CA THR A 124 31.77 2.62 5.26
C THR A 124 31.20 2.24 3.89
N SER A 125 29.99 2.71 3.57
CA SER A 125 29.40 2.57 2.23
C SER A 125 29.90 3.70 1.32
N PRO A 126 30.27 3.42 0.05
CA PRO A 126 30.96 4.39 -0.80
C PRO A 126 30.03 5.51 -1.29
N ARG A 127 30.44 6.72 -0.87
CA ARG A 127 30.15 8.05 -1.41
C ARG A 127 29.94 8.07 -2.94
N LYS A 128 28.71 8.30 -3.39
CA LYS A 128 28.45 8.75 -4.77
C LYS A 128 28.82 10.23 -4.87
N THR A 129 29.87 10.50 -5.63
CA THR A 129 30.36 11.83 -5.98
C THR A 129 29.45 12.45 -7.05
N HIS A 130 28.73 13.53 -6.71
CA HIS A 130 28.22 14.47 -7.72
C HIS A 130 29.30 15.53 -8.01
N PRO A 131 29.53 15.88 -9.28
CA PRO A 131 30.45 16.96 -9.62
C PRO A 131 29.90 18.32 -9.18
N ARG A 132 30.82 19.06 -8.56
CA ARG A 132 30.80 20.45 -8.15
C ARG A 132 30.56 21.40 -9.32
N THR A 133 29.54 22.25 -9.23
CA THR A 133 29.44 23.50 -9.99
C THR A 133 29.19 24.66 -9.01
N GLN A 134 29.84 25.78 -9.31
CA GLN A 134 30.31 26.86 -8.41
C GLN A 134 29.24 27.88 -7.93
N PRO A 135 29.61 28.77 -6.97
CA PRO A 135 28.69 29.49 -6.08
C PRO A 135 28.04 30.76 -6.64
N GLN A 136 27.00 31.19 -5.93
CA GLN A 136 26.20 32.40 -6.08
C GLN A 136 27.08 33.67 -6.13
N ARG A 137 26.85 34.54 -7.13
CA ARG A 137 27.35 35.91 -7.13
C ARG A 137 26.43 36.78 -6.27
N LEU A 138 27.01 37.39 -5.24
CA LEU A 138 26.44 38.50 -4.49
C LEU A 138 26.26 39.69 -5.43
N ILE A 139 25.06 40.28 -5.45
CA ILE A 139 24.82 41.58 -6.07
C ILE A 139 24.83 42.58 -4.92
N THR A 140 25.86 43.40 -4.84
CA THR A 140 25.91 44.61 -4.01
C THR A 140 25.01 45.68 -4.63
N GLY A 141 24.22 46.34 -3.79
CA GLY A 141 23.40 47.48 -4.20
C GLY A 141 24.22 48.74 -4.44
N GLU A 142 23.69 49.58 -5.31
CA GLU A 142 23.84 51.03 -5.32
C GLU A 142 22.44 51.65 -5.37
#